data_AF-A0A9E3CC31-F1
#
_entry.id   AF-A0A9E3CC31-F1
#
_cell.length_a   1.000
_cell.length_b   1.000
_cell.length_c   1.000
_cell.angle_alpha   90.00
_cell.angle_beta   90.00
_cell.angle_gamma   90.00
#
_symmetry.space_group_name_H-M   'P 1'
#
loop_
_entity.id
_entity.type
_entity.pdbx_description
1 polymer ?
#
loop_
_entity_poly.entity_id
_entity_poly.type
_entity_poly.pdbx_seq_one_letter_code
_entity_poly.pdbx_strand_id
1 'polypeptide(L)'
;MGDVRPWTPDAEPSRVASGAVTLVEGSSFCISTGSGDLQATGSYGVFFRDTRILSRWDLQVDGEAPESLAAMTPEPYRGIFVGRLSKRAGSSSLLVQRERWVGNGVREDIHIMNTGGEPTACTLTLAIAADFADLFEVKEERPQPGGDRHVDADGERLLLGQRLRGSRRGTVVEAPGGTVVVTATEGFTAGSISYSVVVAARGEWSTSLLARPVVDDEDIAPSFPLDRPTEESLPVLR
;
A
#
# COMPACT_ATOMS: atom_id res chain seq x y z
N MET A 1 -40.40 12.54 -32.35
CA MET A 1 -39.03 12.18 -32.77
C MET A 1 -38.12 12.83 -31.75
N GLY A 2 -37.72 12.07 -30.72
CA GLY A 2 -36.94 12.60 -29.59
C GLY A 2 -35.45 12.47 -29.88
N ASP A 3 -34.71 13.56 -29.74
CA ASP A 3 -33.27 13.60 -29.86
C ASP A 3 -32.64 12.68 -28.80
N VAL A 4 -32.05 11.57 -29.25
CA VAL A 4 -31.14 10.77 -28.43
C VAL A 4 -29.78 11.44 -28.53
N ARG A 5 -29.41 12.20 -27.51
CA ARG A 5 -28.01 12.65 -27.37
C ARG A 5 -27.15 11.43 -27.05
N PRO A 6 -26.08 11.15 -27.81
CA PRO A 6 -25.12 10.14 -27.43
C PRO A 6 -24.50 10.54 -26.08
N TRP A 7 -24.43 9.58 -25.17
CA TRP A 7 -23.76 9.74 -23.88
C TRP A 7 -22.25 9.84 -24.15
N THR A 8 -21.69 11.05 -23.96
CA THR A 8 -20.25 11.26 -23.91
C THR A 8 -19.83 11.17 -22.44
N PRO A 9 -18.94 10.26 -22.04
CA PRO A 9 -18.37 10.29 -20.71
C PRO A 9 -17.45 11.53 -20.59
N ASP A 10 -17.99 12.63 -20.05
CA ASP A 10 -17.31 13.92 -19.83
C ASP A 10 -16.27 13.90 -18.70
N ALA A 11 -15.68 12.75 -18.39
CA ALA A 11 -14.66 12.66 -17.35
C ALA A 11 -13.40 12.04 -17.96
N GLU A 12 -12.52 12.90 -18.50
CA GLU A 12 -11.16 12.50 -18.81
C GLU A 12 -10.57 11.78 -17.58
N PRO A 13 -9.86 10.65 -17.77
CA PRO A 13 -9.16 10.02 -16.67
C PRO A 13 -8.23 11.05 -16.04
N SER A 14 -8.31 11.21 -14.71
CA SER A 14 -7.31 11.98 -13.96
C SER A 14 -5.94 11.52 -14.43
N ARG A 15 -5.09 12.46 -14.87
CA ARG A 15 -3.79 12.14 -15.45
C ARG A 15 -2.97 11.37 -14.42
N VAL A 16 -2.96 10.06 -14.57
CA VAL A 16 -2.04 9.19 -13.85
C VAL A 16 -0.63 9.66 -14.22
N ALA A 17 0.18 9.98 -13.21
CA ALA A 17 1.52 10.49 -13.45
C ALA A 17 2.31 9.49 -14.32
N SER A 18 3.15 10.01 -15.22
CA SER A 18 4.05 9.18 -16.03
C SER A 18 4.84 8.22 -15.13
N GLY A 19 4.66 6.91 -15.32
CA GLY A 19 5.34 5.88 -14.53
C GLY A 19 4.56 5.32 -13.34
N ALA A 20 3.26 5.60 -13.18
CA ALA A 20 2.44 4.88 -12.21
C ALA A 20 2.18 3.43 -12.64
N VAL A 21 1.89 2.59 -11.66
CA VAL A 21 1.55 1.17 -11.83
C VAL A 21 0.14 0.94 -11.31
N THR A 22 -0.69 0.28 -12.11
CA THR A 22 -2.05 -0.10 -11.75
C THR A 22 -2.16 -1.62 -11.67
N LEU A 23 -2.61 -2.12 -10.52
CA LEU A 23 -2.92 -3.53 -10.30
C LEU A 23 -4.43 -3.68 -10.07
N VAL A 24 -5.04 -4.76 -10.55
CA VAL A 24 -6.49 -4.99 -10.50
C VAL A 24 -6.80 -6.46 -10.23
N GLU A 25 -7.75 -6.71 -9.33
CA GLU A 25 -8.35 -8.03 -9.07
C GLU A 25 -9.80 -7.87 -8.60
N GLY A 26 -10.76 -8.39 -9.36
CA GLY A 26 -12.18 -8.31 -9.02
C GLY A 26 -12.66 -6.88 -8.78
N SER A 27 -13.14 -6.60 -7.55
CA SER A 27 -13.62 -5.28 -7.12
C SER A 27 -12.54 -4.42 -6.45
N SER A 28 -11.27 -4.78 -6.62
CA SER A 28 -10.14 -4.13 -5.99
C SER A 28 -9.11 -3.70 -7.01
N PHE A 29 -8.47 -2.57 -6.73
CA PHE A 29 -7.35 -2.11 -7.53
C PHE A 29 -6.40 -1.27 -6.68
N CYS A 30 -5.15 -1.16 -7.14
CA CYS A 30 -4.12 -0.33 -6.55
C CYS A 30 -3.55 0.56 -7.64
N ILE A 31 -3.40 1.85 -7.34
CA ILE A 31 -2.65 2.79 -8.18
C ILE A 31 -1.47 3.26 -7.33
N SER A 32 -0.24 2.95 -7.74
CA SER A 32 0.98 3.34 -7.05
C SER A 32 1.95 4.07 -7.98
N THR A 33 2.95 4.72 -7.41
CA THR A 33 4.10 5.21 -8.17
C THR A 33 4.89 4.04 -8.77
N GLY A 34 5.87 4.35 -9.63
CA GLY A 34 6.86 3.37 -10.12
C GLY A 34 7.82 2.83 -9.05
N SER A 35 7.82 3.38 -7.82
CA SER A 35 8.52 2.79 -6.65
C SER A 35 7.61 1.86 -5.83
N GLY A 36 6.33 1.75 -6.19
CA GLY A 36 5.33 1.00 -5.44
C GLY A 36 4.71 1.78 -4.26
N ASP A 37 5.06 3.06 -4.10
CA ASP A 37 4.54 3.89 -3.02
C ASP A 37 3.16 4.46 -3.35
N LEU A 38 2.37 4.74 -2.30
CA LEU A 38 1.08 5.41 -2.42
C LEU A 38 1.22 6.81 -1.84
N GLN A 39 1.30 7.82 -2.70
CA GLN A 39 1.36 9.20 -2.24
C GLN A 39 -0.03 9.66 -1.81
N ALA A 40 -0.12 10.40 -0.70
CA ALA A 40 -1.40 10.86 -0.13
C ALA A 40 -2.20 11.80 -1.06
N THR A 41 -1.59 12.31 -2.13
CA THR A 41 -2.22 13.21 -3.11
C THR A 41 -2.58 12.48 -4.40
N GLY A 42 -3.61 12.96 -5.09
CA GLY A 42 -4.07 12.39 -6.36
C GLY A 42 -4.75 11.04 -6.20
N SER A 43 -4.75 10.26 -7.30
CA SER A 43 -5.49 9.00 -7.40
C SER A 43 -4.75 7.78 -6.85
N TYR A 44 -3.59 7.94 -6.22
CA TYR A 44 -2.88 6.82 -5.61
C TYR A 44 -3.66 6.25 -4.43
N GLY A 45 -3.56 4.93 -4.26
CA GLY A 45 -4.20 4.22 -3.17
C GLY A 45 -4.53 2.78 -3.50
N VAL A 46 -4.98 2.05 -2.47
CA VAL A 46 -5.63 0.75 -2.63
C VAL A 46 -7.12 0.95 -2.42
N PHE A 47 -7.90 0.42 -3.36
CA PHE A 47 -9.34 0.54 -3.40
C PHE A 47 -9.97 -0.84 -3.27
N PHE A 48 -11.04 -0.93 -2.49
CA PHE A 48 -11.88 -2.10 -2.36
C PHE A 48 -13.34 -1.65 -2.42
N ARG A 49 -14.11 -2.17 -3.39
CA ARG A 49 -15.53 -1.79 -3.59
C ARG A 49 -15.71 -0.27 -3.59
N ASP A 50 -14.97 0.40 -4.46
CA ASP A 50 -14.99 1.85 -4.69
C ASP A 50 -14.55 2.72 -3.49
N THR A 51 -14.07 2.13 -2.38
CA THR A 51 -13.54 2.88 -1.22
C THR A 51 -12.01 2.80 -1.17
N ARG A 52 -11.32 3.94 -1.01
CA ARG A 52 -9.86 4.00 -0.81
C ARG A 52 -9.48 3.57 0.61
N ILE A 53 -9.18 2.29 0.78
CA ILE A 53 -8.83 1.68 2.07
C ILE A 53 -7.40 2.00 2.53
N LEU A 54 -6.52 2.39 1.60
CA LEU A 54 -5.20 2.94 1.87
C LEU A 54 -4.94 4.13 0.96
N SER A 55 -4.63 5.28 1.56
CA SER A 55 -4.23 6.50 0.85
C SER A 55 -2.72 6.74 0.94
N ARG A 56 -2.02 6.06 1.85
CA ARG A 56 -0.56 6.12 1.96
C ARG A 56 0.06 4.77 2.28
N TRP A 57 1.19 4.48 1.63
CA TRP A 57 2.02 3.28 1.80
C TRP A 57 3.41 3.61 1.28
N ASP A 58 4.17 4.37 2.05
CA ASP A 58 5.48 4.89 1.64
C ASP A 58 6.59 4.14 2.36
N LEU A 59 7.46 3.48 1.60
CA LEU A 59 8.59 2.73 2.13
C LEU A 59 9.84 3.61 2.22
N GLN A 60 10.47 3.59 3.39
CA GLN A 60 11.74 4.27 3.65
C GLN A 60 12.72 3.33 4.34
N VAL A 61 14.00 3.49 4.06
CA VAL A 61 15.08 2.84 4.78
C VAL A 61 16.01 3.93 5.29
N ASP A 62 16.23 3.96 6.61
CA ASP A 62 16.97 5.03 7.29
C ASP A 62 16.44 6.44 6.97
N GLY A 63 15.11 6.54 6.77
CA GLY A 63 14.42 7.79 6.43
C GLY A 63 14.56 8.22 4.96
N GLU A 64 15.24 7.43 4.11
CA GLU A 64 15.37 7.68 2.69
C GLU A 64 14.46 6.75 1.86
N ALA A 65 13.77 7.32 0.88
CA ALA A 65 13.02 6.52 -0.09
C ALA A 65 13.98 5.85 -1.08
N PRO A 66 13.86 4.53 -1.35
CA PRO A 66 14.67 3.88 -2.38
C PRO A 66 14.46 4.52 -3.75
N GLU A 67 15.53 4.76 -4.48
CA GLU A 67 15.48 5.23 -5.87
C GLU A 67 14.95 4.10 -6.75
N SER A 68 13.81 4.33 -7.43
CA SER A 68 13.20 3.33 -8.32
C SER A 68 14.13 2.98 -9.49
N LEU A 69 14.34 1.69 -9.70
CA LEU A 69 15.12 1.13 -10.80
C LEU A 69 14.24 0.42 -11.83
N ALA A 70 13.23 -0.31 -11.36
CA ALA A 70 12.33 -1.06 -12.22
C ALA A 70 10.97 -1.27 -11.56
N ALA A 71 9.94 -1.33 -12.38
CA ALA A 71 8.61 -1.79 -12.00
C ALA A 71 8.12 -2.79 -13.05
N MET A 72 7.50 -3.87 -12.58
CA MET A 72 7.01 -4.97 -13.40
C MET A 72 5.61 -5.35 -12.95
N THR A 73 4.77 -5.80 -13.88
CA THR A 73 3.43 -6.31 -13.59
C THR A 73 3.31 -7.68 -14.27
N PRO A 74 3.80 -8.77 -13.63
CA PRO A 74 3.80 -10.09 -14.24
C PRO A 74 2.37 -10.65 -14.41
N GLU A 75 1.48 -10.30 -13.49
CA GLU A 75 0.05 -10.57 -13.55
C GLU A 75 -0.75 -9.29 -13.24
N PRO A 76 -2.01 -9.14 -13.70
CA PRO A 76 -2.81 -7.93 -13.46
C PRO A 76 -2.93 -7.53 -12.00
N TYR A 77 -2.89 -8.50 -11.08
CA TYR A 77 -3.02 -8.30 -9.65
C TYR A 77 -1.68 -8.27 -8.90
N ARG A 78 -0.54 -8.40 -9.59
CA ARG A 78 0.79 -8.52 -8.98
C ARG A 78 1.76 -7.49 -9.54
N GLY A 79 2.44 -6.77 -8.64
CA GLY A 79 3.49 -5.82 -8.99
C GLY A 79 4.82 -6.19 -8.35
N ILE A 80 5.92 -5.99 -9.07
CA ILE A 80 7.29 -6.10 -8.55
C ILE A 80 7.96 -4.74 -8.72
N PHE A 81 8.49 -4.19 -7.64
CA PHE A 81 9.20 -2.91 -7.62
C PHE A 81 10.60 -3.12 -7.09
N VAL A 82 11.59 -2.63 -7.82
CA VAL A 82 13.00 -2.71 -7.44
C VAL A 82 13.52 -1.30 -7.25
N GLY A 83 14.09 -1.04 -6.09
CA GLY A 83 14.74 0.21 -5.75
C GLY A 83 16.14 0.00 -5.17
N ARG A 84 16.94 1.07 -5.17
CA ARG A 84 18.26 1.07 -4.54
C ARG A 84 18.39 2.20 -3.54
N LEU A 85 19.18 1.96 -2.51
CA LEU A 85 19.67 3.01 -1.63
C LEU A 85 21.12 3.31 -2.00
N SER A 86 21.37 4.57 -2.31
CA SER A 86 22.71 5.06 -2.62
C SER A 86 23.47 5.37 -1.32
N LYS A 87 24.79 5.18 -1.32
CA LYS A 87 25.62 5.32 -0.10
C LYS A 87 25.64 6.75 0.43
N ARG A 88 25.57 6.92 1.76
CA ARG A 88 26.25 8.04 2.45
C ARG A 88 27.60 7.50 2.97
N ALA A 89 28.69 7.95 2.36
CA ALA A 89 30.08 7.78 2.81
C ALA A 89 30.51 6.36 3.29
N GLY A 90 30.66 5.40 2.35
CA GLY A 90 31.50 4.20 2.57
C GLY A 90 30.79 2.87 2.84
N SER A 91 29.54 2.83 3.28
CA SER A 91 28.80 1.60 3.60
C SER A 91 28.36 0.79 2.36
N SER A 92 27.90 -0.46 2.53
CA SER A 92 27.38 -1.33 1.46
C SER A 92 26.10 -0.76 0.80
N SER A 93 25.87 -1.04 -0.49
CA SER A 93 24.62 -0.63 -1.16
C SER A 93 23.52 -1.66 -0.89
N LEU A 94 22.34 -1.19 -0.47
CA LEU A 94 21.15 -2.00 -0.29
C LEU A 94 20.26 -1.92 -1.53
N LEU A 95 19.78 -3.07 -1.98
CA LEU A 95 18.68 -3.18 -2.92
C LEU A 95 17.41 -3.53 -2.16
N VAL A 96 16.31 -2.90 -2.54
CA VAL A 96 14.99 -3.17 -1.99
C VAL A 96 14.14 -3.74 -3.12
N GLN A 97 13.66 -4.96 -2.95
CA GLN A 97 12.64 -5.53 -3.82
C GLN A 97 11.33 -5.61 -3.04
N ARG A 98 10.27 -5.20 -3.69
CA ARG A 98 8.92 -5.20 -3.17
C ARG A 98 8.05 -5.99 -4.12
N GLU A 99 7.29 -6.92 -3.59
CA GLU A 99 6.32 -7.70 -4.34
C GLU A 99 4.94 -7.49 -3.74
N ARG A 100 4.01 -7.04 -4.57
CA ARG A 100 2.67 -6.62 -4.16
C ARG A 100 1.64 -7.50 -4.82
N TRP A 101 0.67 -7.97 -4.06
CA TRP A 101 -0.53 -8.64 -4.57
C TRP A 101 -1.79 -7.91 -4.11
N VAL A 102 -2.69 -7.64 -5.04
CA VAL A 102 -3.96 -6.94 -4.81
C VAL A 102 -5.12 -7.89 -4.99
N GLY A 103 -6.06 -7.87 -4.06
CA GLY A 103 -7.30 -8.66 -4.08
C GLY A 103 -8.25 -8.10 -3.03
N ASN A 104 -8.81 -8.95 -2.18
CA ASN A 104 -9.54 -8.51 -0.98
C ASN A 104 -8.57 -7.93 0.08
N GLY A 105 -7.94 -6.79 -0.21
CA GLY A 105 -6.79 -6.26 0.53
C GLY A 105 -5.53 -6.22 -0.33
N VAL A 106 -4.40 -5.92 0.30
CA VAL A 106 -3.08 -5.89 -0.33
C VAL A 106 -2.07 -6.61 0.55
N ARG A 107 -1.32 -7.54 -0.05
CA ARG A 107 -0.13 -8.15 0.56
C ARG A 107 1.11 -7.53 -0.06
N GLU A 108 2.12 -7.28 0.77
CA GLU A 108 3.42 -6.78 0.36
C GLU A 108 4.52 -7.65 0.97
N ASP A 109 5.32 -8.30 0.12
CA ASP A 109 6.55 -8.97 0.53
C ASP A 109 7.73 -8.04 0.21
N ILE A 110 8.56 -7.77 1.22
CA ILE A 110 9.69 -6.84 1.12
C ILE A 110 10.98 -7.62 1.36
N HIS A 111 11.94 -7.47 0.44
CA HIS A 111 13.28 -8.03 0.53
C HIS A 111 14.31 -6.91 0.50
N ILE A 112 15.24 -6.93 1.46
CA ILE A 112 16.41 -6.05 1.49
C ILE A 112 17.65 -6.89 1.27
N MET A 113 18.35 -6.65 0.16
CA MET A 113 19.58 -7.36 -0.20
C MET A 113 20.78 -6.45 -0.02
N ASN A 114 21.79 -6.93 0.71
CA ASN A 114 23.05 -6.22 0.89
C ASN A 114 24.05 -6.66 -0.19
N THR A 115 24.37 -5.75 -1.12
CA THR A 115 25.30 -6.04 -2.23
C THR A 115 26.77 -5.83 -1.87
N GLY A 116 27.08 -5.29 -0.69
CA GLY A 116 28.44 -5.00 -0.27
C GLY A 116 29.09 -6.10 0.57
N GLY A 117 30.35 -5.85 0.93
CA GLY A 117 31.22 -6.80 1.63
C GLY A 117 31.13 -6.74 3.16
N GLU A 118 30.34 -5.82 3.71
CA GLU A 118 30.20 -5.61 5.15
C GLU A 118 28.73 -5.68 5.57
N PRO A 119 28.41 -6.25 6.76
CA PRO A 119 27.07 -6.17 7.34
C PRO A 119 26.58 -4.73 7.42
N THR A 120 25.27 -4.52 7.21
CA THR A 120 24.65 -3.19 7.23
C THR A 120 23.44 -3.21 8.14
N ALA A 121 23.46 -2.37 9.16
CA ALA A 121 22.30 -2.10 9.99
C ALA A 121 21.48 -0.98 9.35
N CYS A 122 20.16 -1.17 9.28
CA CYS A 122 19.24 -0.12 8.83
C CYS A 122 17.87 -0.26 9.50
N THR A 123 17.05 0.78 9.38
CA THR A 123 15.67 0.79 9.84
C THR A 123 14.75 0.90 8.63
N LEU A 124 14.00 -0.16 8.35
CA LEU A 124 12.89 -0.13 7.41
C LEU A 124 11.69 0.53 8.10
N THR A 125 11.08 1.52 7.48
CA THR A 125 9.84 2.15 7.95
C THR A 125 8.84 2.23 6.82
N LEU A 126 7.61 1.84 7.10
CA LEU A 126 6.48 1.98 6.20
C LEU A 126 5.49 2.98 6.81
N ALA A 127 5.29 4.12 6.16
CA ALA A 127 4.29 5.10 6.55
C ALA A 127 2.94 4.76 5.91
N ILE A 128 1.89 4.70 6.72
CA ILE A 128 0.59 4.18 6.32
C ILE A 128 -0.48 5.22 6.67
N ALA A 129 -1.43 5.42 5.77
CA ALA A 129 -2.63 6.20 6.03
C ALA A 129 -3.83 5.63 5.29
N ALA A 130 -5.01 5.88 5.85
CA ALA A 130 -6.29 5.63 5.22
C ALA A 130 -7.16 6.89 5.34
N ASP A 131 -8.01 7.10 4.34
CA ASP A 131 -9.00 8.17 4.36
C ASP A 131 -10.41 7.73 4.00
N PHE A 132 -10.57 6.50 3.50
CA PHE A 132 -11.84 5.89 3.13
C PHE A 132 -12.66 6.74 2.17
N ALA A 133 -11.98 7.53 1.33
CA ALA A 133 -12.62 8.35 0.31
C ALA A 133 -13.26 7.44 -0.75
N ASP A 134 -14.42 7.85 -1.24
CA ASP A 134 -15.07 7.18 -2.37
C ASP A 134 -14.31 7.46 -3.67
N LEU A 135 -14.31 6.52 -4.61
CA LEU A 135 -13.61 6.62 -5.89
C LEU A 135 -14.01 7.88 -6.68
N PHE A 136 -15.28 8.29 -6.64
CA PHE A 136 -15.73 9.51 -7.29
C PHE A 136 -15.17 10.75 -6.59
N GLU A 137 -15.07 10.75 -5.26
CA GLU A 137 -14.47 11.86 -4.50
C GLU A 137 -12.98 12.02 -4.81
N VAL A 138 -12.26 10.91 -4.97
CA VAL A 138 -10.84 10.90 -5.38
C VAL A 138 -10.68 11.40 -6.81
N LYS A 139 -11.55 10.97 -7.74
CA LYS A 139 -11.49 11.38 -9.14
C LYS A 139 -11.76 12.88 -9.33
N GLU A 140 -12.68 13.44 -8.56
CA GLU A 140 -13.06 14.85 -8.61
C GLU A 140 -12.15 15.76 -7.77
N GLU A 141 -11.09 15.21 -7.15
CA GLU A 141 -10.19 15.91 -6.20
C GLU A 141 -10.95 16.63 -5.08
N ARG A 142 -12.07 16.04 -4.64
CA ARG A 142 -12.95 16.57 -3.59
C ARG A 142 -13.23 15.53 -2.50
N PRO A 143 -12.20 15.00 -1.82
CA PRO A 143 -12.42 14.16 -0.65
C PRO A 143 -13.24 14.95 0.37
N GLN A 144 -14.38 14.42 0.80
CA GLN A 144 -15.21 15.13 1.78
C GLN A 144 -14.62 14.94 3.19
N PRO A 145 -14.20 16.03 3.87
CA PRO A 145 -13.84 15.92 5.27
C PRO A 145 -15.08 15.55 6.08
N GLY A 146 -14.99 14.45 6.82
CA GLY A 146 -16.10 14.00 7.65
C GLY A 146 -15.89 12.63 8.28
N GLY A 147 -16.77 12.33 9.22
CA GLY A 147 -16.78 11.07 9.96
C GLY A 147 -15.83 11.08 11.16
N ASP A 148 -16.16 10.26 12.14
CA ASP A 148 -15.33 10.01 13.31
C ASP A 148 -14.22 9.02 12.91
N ARG A 149 -12.95 9.44 13.04
CA ARG A 149 -11.78 8.72 12.58
C ARG A 149 -10.99 8.22 13.79
N HIS A 150 -10.58 6.96 13.77
CA HIS A 150 -9.76 6.39 14.83
C HIS A 150 -8.57 5.64 14.24
N VAL A 151 -7.47 5.67 14.98
CA VAL A 151 -6.29 4.87 14.71
C VAL A 151 -5.82 4.28 16.02
N ASP A 152 -5.48 2.99 16.00
CA ASP A 152 -5.04 2.25 17.18
C ASP A 152 -3.98 1.21 16.80
N ALA A 153 -3.26 0.71 17.81
CA ALA A 153 -2.31 -0.38 17.67
C ALA A 153 -2.72 -1.55 18.56
N ASP A 154 -2.76 -2.75 17.97
CA ASP A 154 -2.96 -4.01 18.68
C ASP A 154 -1.78 -4.93 18.40
N GLY A 155 -0.75 -4.85 19.26
CA GLY A 155 0.50 -5.58 19.07
C GLY A 155 1.18 -5.23 17.75
N GLU A 156 1.24 -6.20 16.85
CA GLU A 156 1.85 -6.09 15.50
C GLU A 156 0.82 -5.66 14.43
N ARG A 157 -0.31 -5.10 14.86
CA ARG A 157 -1.40 -4.65 13.98
C ARG A 157 -1.64 -3.16 14.11
N LEU A 158 -1.77 -2.49 12.97
CA LEU A 158 -2.26 -1.12 12.88
C LEU A 158 -3.73 -1.14 12.47
N LEU A 159 -4.59 -0.53 13.28
CA LEU A 159 -6.02 -0.44 13.06
C LEU A 159 -6.36 0.99 12.63
N LEU A 160 -6.97 1.14 11.46
CA LEU A 160 -7.38 2.42 10.90
C LEU A 160 -8.89 2.35 10.64
N GLY A 161 -9.66 3.35 11.04
CA GLY A 161 -11.10 3.31 10.81
C GLY A 161 -11.80 4.65 10.77
N GLN A 162 -12.97 4.66 10.13
CA GLN A 162 -13.85 5.80 10.00
C GLN A 162 -15.30 5.36 10.18
N ARG A 163 -16.05 6.15 10.93
CA ARG A 163 -17.50 6.07 11.02
C ARG A 163 -18.13 7.29 10.33
N LEU A 164 -18.90 7.06 9.28
CA LEU A 164 -19.55 8.11 8.50
C LEU A 164 -21.01 7.74 8.21
N ARG A 165 -21.96 8.59 8.61
CA ARG A 165 -23.40 8.43 8.33
C ARG A 165 -23.97 7.04 8.69
N GLY A 166 -23.46 6.44 9.77
CA GLY A 166 -23.90 5.11 10.23
C GLY A 166 -23.13 3.92 9.63
N SER A 167 -22.37 4.14 8.55
CA SER A 167 -21.45 3.15 7.97
C SER A 167 -20.11 3.16 8.71
N ARG A 168 -19.47 2.00 8.80
CA ARG A 168 -18.10 1.86 9.28
C ARG A 168 -17.21 1.29 8.19
N ARG A 169 -16.05 1.91 8.03
CA ARG A 169 -14.98 1.47 7.15
C ARG A 169 -13.70 1.39 7.96
N GLY A 170 -12.91 0.37 7.71
CA GLY A 170 -11.63 0.19 8.38
C GLY A 170 -10.62 -0.55 7.52
N THR A 171 -9.38 -0.50 7.97
CA THR A 171 -8.26 -1.24 7.42
C THR A 171 -7.44 -1.75 8.60
N VAL A 172 -7.18 -3.06 8.61
CA VAL A 172 -6.23 -3.69 9.53
C VAL A 172 -4.97 -3.98 8.74
N VAL A 173 -3.82 -3.49 9.23
CA VAL A 173 -2.51 -3.84 8.68
C VAL A 173 -1.80 -4.77 9.65
N GLU A 174 -1.53 -5.99 9.22
CA GLU A 174 -0.79 -7.01 9.94
C GLU A 174 0.68 -6.98 9.50
N ALA A 175 1.59 -6.89 10.47
CA ALA A 175 3.02 -6.75 10.22
C ALA A 175 3.86 -7.58 11.20
N PRO A 176 3.97 -8.90 11.00
CA PRO A 176 4.70 -9.79 11.88
C PRO A 176 6.14 -9.31 12.16
N GLY A 177 6.51 -9.20 13.43
CA GLY A 177 7.82 -8.69 13.87
C GLY A 177 8.03 -7.18 13.72
N GLY A 178 7.01 -6.42 13.31
CA GLY A 178 7.05 -4.98 13.12
C GLY A 178 6.65 -4.21 14.38
N THR A 179 7.33 -3.08 14.62
CA THR A 179 6.90 -2.13 15.66
C THR A 179 5.90 -1.14 15.09
N VAL A 180 4.69 -1.11 15.64
CA VAL A 180 3.61 -0.20 15.21
C VAL A 180 3.67 1.10 16.01
N VAL A 181 3.60 2.24 15.32
CA VAL A 181 3.48 3.56 15.91
C VAL A 181 2.25 4.26 15.32
N VAL A 182 1.34 4.69 16.19
CA VAL A 182 0.15 5.44 15.81
C VAL A 182 0.46 6.93 15.76
N THR A 183 -0.01 7.62 14.72
CA THR A 183 0.09 9.07 14.60
C THR A 183 -1.30 9.67 14.49
N ALA A 184 -1.80 10.25 15.59
CA ALA A 184 -3.05 10.99 15.55
C ALA A 184 -2.84 12.33 14.84
N THR A 185 -3.50 12.51 13.69
CA THR A 185 -3.53 13.77 12.94
C THR A 185 -4.97 14.15 12.64
N GLU A 186 -5.34 15.41 12.78
CA GLU A 186 -6.67 15.88 12.39
C GLU A 186 -6.91 15.58 10.90
N GLY A 187 -8.02 14.90 10.60
CA GLY A 187 -8.43 14.62 9.23
C GLY A 187 -7.85 13.36 8.58
N PHE A 188 -6.90 12.64 9.19
CA PHE A 188 -6.38 11.37 8.63
C PHE A 188 -6.09 10.33 9.71
N THR A 189 -6.42 9.07 9.44
CA THR A 189 -5.94 7.94 10.24
C THR A 189 -4.58 7.53 9.68
N ALA A 190 -3.52 7.68 10.48
CA ALA A 190 -2.16 7.43 10.04
C ALA A 190 -1.32 6.74 11.11
N GLY A 191 -0.35 5.97 10.67
CA GLY A 191 0.62 5.30 11.52
C GLY A 191 1.84 4.89 10.71
N SER A 192 2.77 4.24 11.38
CA SER A 192 3.95 3.65 10.73
C SER A 192 4.29 2.31 11.34
N ILE A 193 4.94 1.49 10.53
CA ILE A 193 5.46 0.18 10.93
C ILE A 193 6.95 0.18 10.67
N SER A 194 7.76 -0.18 11.68
CA SER A 194 9.21 -0.15 11.57
C SER A 194 9.87 -1.48 11.96
N TYR A 195 10.96 -1.80 11.28
CA TYR A 195 11.83 -2.95 11.53
C TYR A 195 13.27 -2.48 11.66
N SER A 196 13.94 -2.83 12.76
CA SER A 196 15.39 -2.65 12.90
C SER A 196 16.09 -3.93 12.44
N VAL A 197 16.89 -3.82 11.38
CA VAL A 197 17.45 -4.99 10.68
C VAL A 197 18.97 -4.89 10.57
N VAL A 198 19.64 -6.04 10.60
CA VAL A 198 21.04 -6.17 10.24
C VAL A 198 21.14 -7.16 9.10
N VAL A 199 21.47 -6.66 7.91
CA VAL A 199 21.62 -7.48 6.71
C VAL A 199 23.10 -7.84 6.56
N ALA A 200 23.41 -9.13 6.66
CA ALA A 200 24.78 -9.63 6.53
C ALA A 200 25.43 -9.22 5.20
N ALA A 201 26.77 -9.21 5.15
CA ALA A 201 27.49 -9.01 3.89
C ALA A 201 27.02 -10.02 2.85
N ARG A 202 26.65 -9.56 1.65
CA ARG A 202 26.08 -10.42 0.59
C ARG A 202 24.82 -11.19 0.99
N GLY A 203 24.19 -10.81 2.10
CA GLY A 203 23.00 -11.46 2.64
C GLY A 203 21.70 -10.71 2.29
N GLU A 204 20.61 -11.26 2.76
CA GLU A 204 19.27 -10.70 2.61
C GLU A 204 18.48 -10.75 3.92
N TRP A 205 17.46 -9.90 3.98
CA TRP A 205 16.43 -9.90 5.02
C TRP A 205 15.07 -9.71 4.36
N SER A 206 14.02 -10.29 4.92
CA SER A 206 12.66 -10.17 4.37
C SER A 206 11.58 -10.06 5.44
N THR A 207 10.45 -9.46 5.06
CA THR A 207 9.20 -9.46 5.82
C THR A 207 7.99 -9.43 4.87
N SER A 208 6.81 -9.75 5.39
CA SER A 208 5.54 -9.67 4.69
C SER A 208 4.53 -8.87 5.49
N LEU A 209 3.78 -8.00 4.83
CA LEU A 209 2.70 -7.21 5.44
C LEU A 209 1.39 -7.49 4.70
N LEU A 210 0.28 -7.42 5.41
CA LEU A 210 -1.06 -7.55 4.84
C LEU A 210 -1.96 -6.43 5.34
N ALA A 211 -2.50 -5.64 4.44
CA ALA A 211 -3.59 -4.73 4.75
C ALA A 211 -4.91 -5.27 4.21
N ARG A 212 -5.90 -5.43 5.08
CA ARG A 212 -7.21 -5.97 4.74
C ARG A 212 -8.34 -5.01 5.14
N PRO A 213 -9.39 -4.88 4.33
CA PRO A 213 -10.51 -4.02 4.65
C PRO A 213 -11.39 -4.61 5.76
N VAL A 214 -12.00 -3.71 6.53
CA VAL A 214 -13.08 -3.97 7.48
C VAL A 214 -14.29 -3.17 7.03
N VAL A 215 -15.43 -3.84 6.92
CA VAL A 215 -16.68 -3.25 6.42
C VAL A 215 -17.75 -3.52 7.46
N ASP A 216 -18.27 -2.48 8.08
CA ASP A 216 -19.36 -2.58 9.05
C ASP A 216 -19.06 -3.58 10.19
N ASP A 217 -17.84 -3.47 10.73
CA ASP A 217 -17.25 -4.32 11.78
C ASP A 217 -16.97 -5.79 11.34
N GLU A 218 -17.10 -6.12 10.05
CA GLU A 218 -16.72 -7.42 9.50
C GLU A 218 -15.37 -7.39 8.80
N ASP A 219 -14.49 -8.32 9.19
CA ASP A 219 -13.20 -8.56 8.55
C ASP A 219 -13.39 -9.22 7.18
N ILE A 220 -12.89 -8.57 6.13
CA ILE A 220 -12.90 -9.17 4.79
C ILE A 220 -11.73 -10.15 4.67
N ALA A 221 -12.03 -11.40 4.32
CA ALA A 221 -11.03 -12.43 4.08
C ALA A 221 -10.10 -12.04 2.91
N PRO A 222 -8.77 -12.00 3.12
CA PRO A 222 -7.83 -11.60 2.10
C PRO A 222 -7.69 -12.64 0.99
N SER A 223 -7.50 -12.17 -0.24
CA SER A 223 -7.20 -13.07 -1.37
C SER A 223 -5.82 -13.71 -1.25
N PHE A 224 -4.86 -12.98 -0.66
CA PHE A 224 -3.47 -13.40 -0.49
C PHE A 224 -3.07 -13.31 1.00
N PRO A 225 -3.47 -14.27 1.84
CA PRO A 225 -3.14 -14.24 3.26
C PRO A 225 -1.65 -14.48 3.50
N LEU A 226 -1.14 -14.07 4.68
CA LEU A 226 0.29 -14.22 5.03
C LEU A 226 0.70 -15.67 5.32
N ASP A 227 -0.24 -16.51 5.73
CA ASP A 227 -0.01 -17.91 6.14
C ASP A 227 0.03 -18.90 4.97
N ARG A 228 -0.17 -18.43 3.73
CA ARG A 228 -0.13 -19.26 2.52
C ARG A 228 0.85 -18.71 1.49
N PRO A 229 1.45 -19.60 0.68
CA PRO A 229 2.18 -19.17 -0.51
C PRO A 229 1.26 -18.41 -1.46
N THR A 230 1.80 -17.39 -2.12
CA THR A 230 1.06 -16.58 -3.09
C THR A 230 0.72 -17.39 -4.36
N GLU A 231 1.54 -18.38 -4.71
CA GLU A 231 1.34 -19.34 -5.81
C GLU A 231 0.15 -20.28 -5.59
N GLU A 232 -0.20 -20.58 -4.33
CA GLU A 232 -1.35 -21.42 -3.97
C GLU A 232 -2.64 -20.61 -3.80
N SER A 233 -2.52 -19.29 -3.73
CA SER A 233 -3.61 -18.34 -3.48
C SER A 233 -4.15 -17.72 -4.78
N LEU A 234 -4.06 -18.46 -5.89
CA LEU A 234 -4.53 -17.97 -7.19
C LEU A 234 -6.00 -17.54 -7.09
N PRO A 235 -6.36 -16.35 -7.60
CA PRO A 235 -7.75 -15.91 -7.61
C PRO A 235 -8.61 -16.93 -8.36
N VAL A 236 -9.82 -17.16 -7.85
CA VAL A 236 -10.78 -18.09 -8.47
C VAL A 236 -11.14 -17.53 -9.85
N LEU A 237 -10.66 -18.18 -10.90
CA LEU A 237 -11.14 -17.95 -12.27
C LEU A 237 -12.67 -18.14 -12.27
N ARG A 238 -13.41 -17.05 -12.51
CA ARG A 238 -14.87 -17.07 -12.71
C ARG A 238 -15.20 -16.94 -14.18
#